data_AF-A0A6J7TAD6-F1
#
_entry.id   AF-A0A6J7TAD6-F1
#
_cell.length_a   1.000
_cell.length_b   1.000
_cell.length_c   1.000
_cell.angle_alpha   90.00
_cell.angle_beta   90.00
_cell.angle_gamma   90.00
#
_symmetry.space_group_name_H-M   'P 1'
#
loop_
_entity.id
_entity.type
_entity.pdbx_description
1 polymer ?
#
loop_
_entity_poly.entity_id
_entity_poly.type
_entity_poly.pdbx_seq_one_letter_code
_entity_poly.pdbx_strand_id
1 'polypeptide(L)'
;MAAEWKLTAPNFGEYLAWSNIGCTYWQTAATGSPREIATAGTPTILVVGTVNDPATPYQWAQALASQLSSGVLLTLDGDGHTAYYQGSKCIDKVVDNYFLTGEAKDGVICSDGP
;
A
#
# COMPACT_ATOMS: atom_id res chain seq x y z
N MET A 1 12.88 13.60 -14.97
CA MET A 1 11.87 13.41 -13.91
C MET A 1 10.54 14.11 -14.24
N ALA A 2 10.37 15.43 -14.09
CA ALA A 2 9.03 16.04 -14.26
C ALA A 2 8.41 15.87 -15.66
N ALA A 3 9.14 16.18 -16.72
CA ALA A 3 8.68 15.97 -18.10
C ALA A 3 8.40 14.49 -18.43
N GLU A 4 9.16 13.58 -17.81
CA GLU A 4 9.02 12.13 -17.99
C GLU A 4 7.77 11.60 -17.29
N TRP A 5 7.54 11.99 -16.03
CA TRP A 5 6.37 11.57 -15.26
C TRP A 5 5.07 12.13 -15.86
N LYS A 6 5.12 13.30 -16.51
CA LYS A 6 3.99 13.85 -17.26
C LYS A 6 3.57 12.98 -18.44
N LEU A 7 4.49 12.27 -19.09
CA LEU A 7 4.14 11.38 -20.19
C LEU A 7 3.38 10.14 -19.70
N THR A 8 3.78 9.59 -18.55
CA THR A 8 3.15 8.40 -17.96
C THR A 8 1.86 8.72 -17.20
N ALA A 9 1.83 9.86 -16.51
CA ALA A 9 0.70 10.31 -15.70
C ALA A 9 0.41 11.81 -15.99
N PRO A 10 -0.32 12.14 -17.07
CA PRO A 10 -0.50 13.53 -17.52
C PRO A 10 -1.15 14.47 -16.50
N ASN A 11 -2.04 13.94 -15.66
CA ASN A 11 -2.82 14.74 -14.73
C ASN A 11 -2.06 15.10 -13.45
N PHE A 12 -1.16 14.23 -12.97
CA PHE A 12 -0.54 14.35 -11.65
C PHE A 12 0.97 14.09 -11.63
N GLY A 13 1.56 13.53 -12.68
CA GLY A 13 2.97 13.15 -12.73
C GLY A 13 3.93 14.34 -12.62
N GLU A 14 3.61 15.47 -13.27
CA GLU A 14 4.43 16.68 -13.15
C GLU A 14 4.41 17.23 -11.70
N TYR A 15 3.21 17.28 -11.09
CA TYR A 15 3.05 17.71 -9.70
C TYR A 15 3.83 16.83 -8.71
N LEU A 16 3.68 15.50 -8.83
CA LEU A 16 4.38 14.53 -7.96
C LEU A 16 5.90 14.52 -8.18
N ALA A 17 6.38 14.79 -9.40
CA ALA A 17 7.81 14.91 -9.62
C ALA A 17 8.39 16.13 -8.90
N TRP A 18 7.70 17.29 -8.98
CA TRP A 18 8.14 18.51 -8.33
C TRP A 18 8.05 18.45 -6.81
N SER A 19 7.15 17.66 -6.22
CA SER A 19 7.08 17.50 -4.76
C SER A 19 8.36 16.90 -4.15
N ASN A 20 9.21 16.25 -4.96
CA ASN A 20 10.49 15.69 -4.51
C ASN A 20 11.63 16.72 -4.41
N ILE A 21 11.44 17.96 -4.87
CA ILE A 21 12.51 18.97 -4.90
C ILE A 21 13.10 19.26 -3.50
N GLY A 22 12.26 19.18 -2.46
CA GLY A 22 12.71 19.37 -1.08
C GLY A 22 13.80 18.38 -0.66
N CYS A 23 13.77 17.15 -1.18
CA CYS A 23 14.78 16.14 -0.88
C CYS A 23 16.15 16.46 -1.49
N THR A 24 16.18 17.14 -2.64
CA THR A 24 17.45 17.54 -3.31
C THR A 24 18.24 18.56 -2.48
N TYR A 25 17.54 19.43 -1.77
CA TYR A 25 18.15 20.47 -0.93
C TYR A 25 18.22 20.10 0.54
N TRP A 26 17.84 18.86 0.91
CA TRP A 26 17.88 18.40 2.27
C TRP A 26 19.33 18.28 2.75
N GLN A 27 19.67 18.98 3.84
CA GLN A 27 21.06 19.12 4.28
C GLN A 27 21.62 17.86 4.95
N THR A 28 20.75 16.99 5.44
CA THR A 28 21.15 15.76 6.12
C THR A 28 21.15 14.59 5.14
N ALA A 29 22.17 13.74 5.21
CA ALA A 29 22.21 12.54 4.40
C ALA A 29 21.04 11.58 4.75
N ALA A 30 20.54 10.87 3.73
CA ALA A 30 19.58 9.80 3.95
C ALA A 30 20.20 8.72 4.86
N THR A 31 19.44 8.26 5.85
CA THR A 31 19.86 7.21 6.79
C THR A 31 19.45 5.82 6.34
N GLY A 32 18.73 5.71 5.22
CA GLY A 32 18.26 4.45 4.66
C GLY A 32 18.30 4.44 3.15
N SER A 33 18.28 3.24 2.60
CA SER A 33 18.15 2.96 1.18
C SER A 33 16.97 1.99 0.95
N PRO A 34 16.40 1.97 -0.28
CA PRO A 34 15.49 0.92 -0.68
C PRO A 34 16.13 -0.46 -0.49
N ARG A 35 15.40 -1.36 0.15
CA ARG A 35 15.82 -2.74 0.40
C ARG A 35 14.59 -3.62 0.56
N GLU A 36 14.76 -4.90 0.31
CA GLU A 36 13.72 -5.87 0.65
C GLU A 36 13.53 -5.94 2.16
N ILE A 37 12.28 -6.19 2.58
CA ILE A 37 11.93 -6.31 3.99
C ILE A 37 12.09 -7.76 4.43
N ALA A 38 13.14 -8.07 5.18
CA ALA A 38 13.30 -9.37 5.84
C ALA A 38 12.54 -9.40 7.18
N THR A 39 11.63 -10.35 7.36
CA THR A 39 10.75 -10.42 8.56
C THR A 39 10.68 -11.83 9.16
N ALA A 40 11.83 -12.53 9.25
CA ALA A 40 11.87 -13.86 9.83
C ALA A 40 11.31 -13.88 11.27
N GLY A 41 10.39 -14.81 11.55
CA GLY A 41 9.79 -15.00 12.87
C GLY A 41 8.71 -13.98 13.24
N THR A 42 8.21 -13.19 12.29
CA THR A 42 7.06 -12.31 12.53
C THR A 42 5.74 -13.10 12.56
N PRO A 43 4.80 -12.77 13.47
CA PRO A 43 3.41 -13.20 13.35
C PRO A 43 2.79 -12.76 12.03
N THR A 44 1.61 -13.27 11.68
CA THR A 44 0.86 -12.86 10.48
C THR A 44 0.79 -11.34 10.38
N ILE A 45 1.16 -10.77 9.23
CA ILE A 45 1.04 -9.35 8.93
C ILE A 45 -0.01 -9.20 7.83
N LEU A 46 -1.10 -8.53 8.17
CA LEU A 46 -2.17 -8.22 7.22
C LEU A 46 -1.81 -6.96 6.41
N VAL A 47 -1.67 -7.12 5.10
CA VAL A 47 -1.51 -6.02 4.14
C VAL A 47 -2.85 -5.78 3.46
N VAL A 48 -3.35 -4.54 3.53
CA VAL A 48 -4.60 -4.13 2.87
C VAL A 48 -4.27 -3.32 1.63
N GLY A 49 -4.79 -3.72 0.48
CA GLY A 49 -4.58 -3.04 -0.79
C GLY A 49 -5.88 -2.81 -1.55
N THR A 50 -6.02 -1.61 -2.13
CA THR A 50 -7.16 -1.24 -2.98
C THR A 50 -6.73 -1.28 -4.45
N VAL A 51 -7.54 -1.90 -5.31
CA VAL A 51 -7.18 -2.15 -6.73
C VAL A 51 -6.87 -0.86 -7.49
N ASN A 52 -7.69 0.18 -7.34
CA ASN A 52 -7.51 1.46 -8.02
C ASN A 52 -6.97 2.58 -7.09
N ASP A 53 -6.08 2.23 -6.15
CA ASP A 53 -5.46 3.24 -5.27
C ASP A 53 -4.51 4.19 -6.04
N PRO A 54 -4.79 5.52 -6.06
CA PRO A 54 -4.00 6.48 -6.82
C PRO A 54 -2.69 6.91 -6.13
N ALA A 55 -2.54 6.65 -4.83
CA ALA A 55 -1.42 7.11 -4.02
C ALA A 55 -0.45 5.97 -3.67
N THR A 56 -0.99 4.78 -3.39
CA THR A 56 -0.22 3.55 -3.13
C THR A 56 -0.73 2.42 -4.03
N PRO A 57 -0.28 2.36 -5.29
CA PRO A 57 -0.79 1.40 -6.29
C PRO A 57 -0.85 -0.04 -5.77
N TYR A 58 -1.91 -0.78 -6.14
CA TYR A 58 -2.16 -2.14 -5.65
C TYR A 58 -0.97 -3.11 -5.77
N GLN A 59 -0.20 -3.01 -6.86
CA GLN A 59 1.03 -3.78 -7.06
C GLN A 59 2.06 -3.60 -5.93
N TRP A 60 2.08 -2.46 -5.24
CA TRP A 60 2.94 -2.23 -4.07
C TRP A 60 2.46 -3.02 -2.86
N ALA A 61 1.13 -3.12 -2.65
CA ALA A 61 0.56 -3.97 -1.61
C ALA A 61 0.86 -5.45 -1.88
N GLN A 62 0.73 -5.90 -3.13
CA GLN A 62 1.12 -7.26 -3.54
C GLN A 62 2.61 -7.52 -3.28
N ALA A 63 3.48 -6.61 -3.69
CA ALA A 63 4.92 -6.73 -3.50
C ALA A 63 5.34 -6.70 -2.03
N LEU A 64 4.65 -5.91 -1.19
CA LEU A 64 4.88 -5.89 0.25
C LEU A 64 4.44 -7.21 0.89
N ALA A 65 3.22 -7.67 0.60
CA ALA A 65 2.73 -8.95 1.13
C ALA A 65 3.66 -10.11 0.76
N SER A 66 4.18 -10.15 -0.47
CA SER A 66 5.11 -11.21 -0.90
C SER A 66 6.51 -11.14 -0.25
N GLN A 67 6.96 -9.95 0.16
CA GLN A 67 8.26 -9.80 0.84
C GLN A 67 8.19 -10.23 2.31
N LEU A 68 7.02 -10.16 2.93
CA LEU A 68 6.83 -10.52 4.33
C LEU A 68 6.72 -12.04 4.48
N SER A 69 7.50 -12.63 5.39
CA SER A 69 7.53 -14.09 5.56
C SER A 69 6.20 -14.69 6.03
N SER A 70 5.39 -13.87 6.73
CA SER A 70 4.03 -14.18 7.20
C SER A 70 3.02 -13.16 6.65
N GLY A 71 3.30 -12.55 5.49
CA GLY A 71 2.42 -11.58 4.86
C GLY A 71 1.17 -12.22 4.28
N VAL A 72 0.02 -11.59 4.49
CA VAL A 72 -1.25 -11.96 3.86
C VAL A 72 -1.89 -10.72 3.25
N LEU A 73 -2.47 -10.87 2.06
CA LEU A 73 -3.10 -9.78 1.33
C LEU A 73 -4.63 -9.84 1.46
N LEU A 74 -5.20 -8.72 1.89
CA LEU A 74 -6.63 -8.42 1.83
C LEU A 74 -6.85 -7.34 0.78
N THR A 75 -7.71 -7.65 -0.20
CA THR A 75 -7.97 -6.79 -1.36
C THR A 75 -9.32 -6.12 -1.23
N LEU A 76 -9.36 -4.79 -1.42
CA LEU A 76 -10.56 -4.08 -1.82
C LEU A 76 -10.56 -3.93 -3.34
N ASP A 77 -11.48 -4.61 -4.01
CA ASP A 77 -11.78 -4.40 -5.42
C ASP A 77 -12.72 -3.19 -5.55
N GLY A 78 -12.11 -2.01 -5.66
CA GLY A 78 -12.78 -0.72 -5.60
C GLY A 78 -11.82 0.43 -5.82
N ASP A 79 -12.31 1.65 -5.59
CA ASP A 79 -11.61 2.91 -5.81
C ASP A 79 -11.26 3.62 -4.51
N GLY A 80 -10.15 4.38 -4.52
CA GLY A 80 -9.75 5.24 -3.41
C GLY A 80 -8.44 4.82 -2.75
N HIS A 81 -7.98 5.66 -1.83
CA HIS A 81 -6.73 5.44 -1.10
C HIS A 81 -7.01 4.81 0.26
N THR A 82 -6.37 3.68 0.56
CA THR A 82 -6.62 2.84 1.75
C THR A 82 -8.06 2.26 1.80
N ALA A 83 -8.45 1.56 2.88
CA ALA A 83 -9.75 0.85 2.90
C ALA A 83 -10.40 0.63 4.30
N TYR A 84 -9.60 0.40 5.35
CA TYR A 84 -10.13 0.12 6.68
C TYR A 84 -10.87 1.32 7.28
N TYR A 85 -12.08 1.08 7.81
CA TYR A 85 -13.05 2.08 8.27
C TYR A 85 -13.49 3.11 7.22
N GLN A 86 -13.48 2.73 5.94
CA GLN A 86 -13.83 3.64 4.82
C GLN A 86 -15.02 3.19 3.97
N GLY A 87 -15.85 2.28 4.51
CA GLY A 87 -17.17 1.99 3.96
C GLY A 87 -17.39 0.54 3.53
N SER A 88 -16.33 -0.26 3.40
CA SER A 88 -16.45 -1.70 3.17
C SER A 88 -16.61 -2.44 4.49
N LYS A 89 -17.80 -3.03 4.70
CA LYS A 89 -18.05 -3.89 5.88
C LYS A 89 -17.25 -5.18 5.81
N CYS A 90 -16.98 -5.67 4.61
CA CYS A 90 -16.12 -6.83 4.39
C CYS A 90 -14.69 -6.56 4.87
N ILE A 91 -14.08 -5.43 4.47
CA ILE A 91 -12.74 -5.04 4.93
C ILE A 91 -12.73 -4.89 6.45
N ASP A 92 -13.67 -4.11 7.00
CA ASP A 92 -13.74 -3.83 8.44
C ASP A 92 -13.81 -5.13 9.24
N LYS A 93 -14.67 -6.07 8.83
CA LYS A 93 -14.82 -7.37 9.49
C LYS A 93 -13.52 -8.19 9.49
N VAL A 94 -12.78 -8.21 8.38
CA VAL A 94 -11.53 -8.99 8.30
C VAL A 94 -10.46 -8.35 9.17
N VAL A 95 -10.32 -7.03 9.11
CA VAL A 95 -9.32 -6.29 9.89
C VAL A 95 -9.63 -6.35 11.39
N ASP A 96 -10.89 -6.18 11.80
CA ASP A 96 -11.32 -6.33 13.19
C ASP A 96 -11.01 -7.74 13.73
N ASN A 97 -11.33 -8.78 12.95
CA ASN A 97 -11.01 -10.16 13.34
C ASN A 97 -9.50 -10.36 13.52
N TYR A 98 -8.70 -9.83 12.59
CA TYR A 98 -7.24 -9.89 12.68
C TYR A 98 -6.73 -9.19 13.95
N PHE A 99 -7.27 -8.04 14.33
CA PHE A 99 -6.88 -7.38 15.58
C PHE A 99 -7.27 -8.16 16.83
N LEU A 100 -8.38 -8.91 16.80
CA LEU A 100 -8.85 -9.71 17.93
C LEU A 100 -8.11 -11.04 18.07
N THR A 101 -7.75 -11.70 16.97
CA THR A 101 -7.22 -13.07 16.99
C THR A 101 -5.77 -13.17 16.54
N GLY A 102 -5.25 -12.18 15.82
CA GLY A 102 -3.97 -12.24 15.11
C GLY A 102 -4.01 -13.07 13.82
N GLU A 103 -5.18 -13.59 13.43
CA GLU A 103 -5.33 -14.48 12.28
C GLU A 103 -6.03 -13.76 11.11
N ALA A 104 -5.52 -13.99 9.90
CA ALA A 104 -6.15 -13.54 8.66
C ALA A 104 -5.88 -14.55 7.54
N LYS A 105 -6.86 -14.66 6.63
CA LYS A 105 -6.74 -15.52 5.44
C LYS A 105 -6.18 -14.70 4.29
N ASP A 106 -5.21 -15.28 3.58
CA ASP A 106 -4.65 -14.69 2.37
C ASP A 106 -5.62 -14.76 1.18
N GLY A 107 -5.55 -13.75 0.31
CA GLY A 107 -6.30 -13.68 -0.95
C GLY A 107 -7.80 -13.43 -0.79
N VAL A 108 -8.23 -12.87 0.36
CA VAL A 108 -9.61 -12.41 0.52
C VAL A 108 -9.82 -11.15 -0.33
N ILE A 109 -10.91 -11.12 -1.10
CA ILE A 109 -11.31 -9.99 -1.93
C ILE A 109 -12.68 -9.50 -1.46
N CYS A 110 -12.78 -8.20 -1.18
CA CYS A 110 -13.99 -7.47 -0.83
C CYS A 110 -14.38 -6.53 -1.98
N SER A 111 -15.67 -6.39 -2.27
CA SER A 111 -16.18 -5.55 -3.37
C SER A 111 -17.39 -4.69 -2.95
N ASP A 112 -17.60 -4.51 -1.65
CA ASP A 112 -18.71 -3.73 -1.07
C ASP A 112 -18.29 -2.31 -0.64
N GLY A 113 -17.03 -1.94 -0.88
CA GLY A 113 -16.51 -0.60 -0.64
C GLY A 113 -16.74 0.34 -1.83
N PRO A 114 -16.37 1.63 -1.67
CA PRO A 114 -16.37 2.59 -2.76
C PRO A 114 -15.46 2.18 -3.92
#